data_AF-A0A0B7N2G3-F1
#
_entry.id   AF-A0A0B7N2G3-F1
#
_cell.length_a   1.000
_cell.length_b   1.000
_cell.length_c   1.000
_cell.angle_alpha   90.00
_cell.angle_beta   90.00
_cell.angle_gamma   90.00
#
_symmetry.space_group_name_H-M   'P 1'
#
loop_
_entity.id
_entity.type
_entity.pdbx_description
1 polymer ?
#
loop_
_entity_poly.entity_id
_entity_poly.type
_entity_poly.pdbx_seq_one_letter_code
_entity_poly.pdbx_strand_id
1 'polypeptide(L)'
;MHAMFLPLKPAGEYCLFQCTGNFLLRNQRLDIHLEGDRVIYFDEDDSPQDVLQRSLPESTLTAWFKYNSNNPHDLQAKETLYPDFCENYTFHKNQNPRVWKPRRSGFGGTIGRVYTVSPKDIEKYHLRMLLYRIPGATSFQDLRTYNGEIYHSFQATARAMGLLEDDNEWSATLTEASLTMHPRSLRQLFCILLAFSGDVSNPYQLWLDHRSNLAQD
;
A
#
# COMPACT_ATOMS: atom_id res chain seq x y z
N MET A 1 -38.67 -35.69 -16.24
CA MET A 1 -39.85 -35.95 -15.39
C MET A 1 -39.47 -37.07 -14.42
N HIS A 2 -39.22 -36.74 -13.15
CA HIS A 2 -39.36 -37.58 -11.93
C HIS A 2 -38.50 -36.96 -10.82
N ALA A 3 -39.20 -36.45 -9.80
CA ALA A 3 -38.65 -36.12 -8.50
C ALA A 3 -38.61 -37.39 -7.63
N MET A 4 -37.80 -37.37 -6.56
CA MET A 4 -37.88 -38.16 -5.29
C MET A 4 -36.44 -38.29 -4.73
N PHE A 5 -36.11 -38.20 -3.45
CA PHE A 5 -36.79 -37.92 -2.18
C PHE A 5 -35.66 -37.39 -1.26
N LEU A 6 -35.89 -36.31 -0.52
CA LEU A 6 -35.04 -35.96 0.63
C LEU A 6 -35.53 -36.74 1.86
N PRO A 7 -34.64 -37.37 2.64
CA PRO A 7 -34.89 -37.61 4.05
C PRO A 7 -34.23 -36.49 4.89
N LEU A 8 -35.00 -35.99 5.85
CA LEU A 8 -34.60 -34.99 6.85
C LEU A 8 -33.99 -35.67 8.10
N LYS A 9 -32.76 -35.22 8.44
CA LYS A 9 -32.15 -35.05 9.80
C LYS A 9 -31.74 -36.32 10.60
N PRO A 10 -30.83 -36.25 11.61
CA PRO A 10 -30.38 -35.08 12.39
C PRO A 10 -28.87 -34.94 12.70
N ALA A 11 -28.52 -33.72 13.14
CA ALA A 11 -27.46 -33.27 14.05
C ALA A 11 -26.18 -34.12 14.20
N GLY A 12 -25.07 -33.58 13.69
CA GLY A 12 -23.72 -34.00 14.07
C GLY A 12 -22.69 -33.61 13.02
N GLU A 13 -21.94 -32.56 13.33
CA GLU A 13 -20.63 -32.24 12.76
C GLU A 13 -20.54 -31.61 11.34
N TYR A 14 -19.56 -30.70 11.25
CA TYR A 14 -18.96 -30.09 10.05
C TYR A 14 -19.83 -29.11 9.24
N CYS A 15 -19.79 -27.83 9.62
CA CYS A 15 -19.80 -26.75 8.62
C CYS A 15 -18.39 -26.64 7.99
N LEU A 16 -17.98 -27.69 7.28
CA LEU A 16 -17.09 -27.49 6.16
C LEU A 16 -17.96 -26.87 5.08
N PHE A 17 -17.82 -25.56 4.87
CA PHE A 17 -18.22 -24.95 3.61
C PHE A 17 -17.42 -25.64 2.49
N GLN A 18 -17.94 -26.77 2.00
CA GLN A 18 -17.57 -27.29 0.70
C GLN A 18 -18.11 -26.30 -0.32
N CYS A 19 -17.30 -25.29 -0.65
CA CYS A 19 -17.43 -24.57 -1.90
C CYS A 19 -17.11 -25.57 -3.03
N THR A 20 -18.07 -26.42 -3.39
CA THR A 20 -18.07 -27.11 -4.67
C THR A 20 -18.35 -26.08 -5.76
N GLY A 21 -17.29 -25.44 -6.17
CA GLY A 21 -17.24 -24.52 -7.29
C GLY A 21 -15.79 -24.13 -7.44
N ASN A 22 -15.14 -24.61 -8.51
CA ASN A 22 -13.84 -24.13 -8.93
C ASN A 22 -13.95 -22.64 -9.35
N PHE A 23 -14.16 -21.74 -8.39
CA PHE A 23 -13.88 -20.32 -8.51
C PHE A 23 -12.39 -20.15 -8.25
N LEU A 24 -11.57 -20.54 -9.24
CA LEU A 24 -10.20 -20.06 -9.29
C LEU A 24 -10.28 -18.56 -9.57
N LEU A 25 -10.34 -17.75 -8.51
CA LEU A 25 -10.27 -16.30 -8.60
C LEU A 25 -9.01 -15.95 -9.39
N ARG A 26 -9.18 -15.20 -10.49
CA ARG A 26 -8.04 -14.73 -11.26
C ARG A 26 -7.26 -13.76 -10.39
N ASN A 27 -5.96 -13.97 -10.23
CA ASN A 27 -5.12 -13.05 -9.48
C ASN A 27 -4.46 -12.08 -10.46
N GLN A 28 -4.74 -10.79 -10.32
CA GLN A 28 -4.06 -9.75 -11.06
C GLN A 28 -2.93 -9.20 -10.19
N ARG A 29 -1.69 -9.29 -10.70
CA ARG A 29 -0.55 -8.66 -10.04
C ARG A 29 -0.60 -7.16 -10.29
N LEU A 30 -0.44 -6.40 -9.21
CA LEU A 30 -0.42 -4.95 -9.23
C LEU A 30 0.98 -4.46 -8.86
N ASP A 31 1.58 -3.70 -9.77
CA ASP A 31 2.87 -3.06 -9.63
C ASP A 31 2.85 -1.97 -8.55
N ILE A 32 3.97 -1.84 -7.83
CA ILE A 32 4.21 -0.75 -6.90
C ILE A 32 5.65 -0.28 -7.03
N HIS A 33 5.82 1.00 -7.30
CA HIS A 33 7.13 1.65 -7.47
C HIS A 33 7.00 3.14 -7.19
N LEU A 34 8.11 3.78 -6.83
CA LEU A 34 8.17 5.23 -6.68
C LEU A 34 8.20 5.91 -8.07
N GLU A 35 8.03 7.22 -8.07
CA GLU A 35 8.23 8.03 -9.27
C GLU A 35 9.70 7.94 -9.72
N GLY A 36 9.94 7.59 -10.99
CA GLY A 36 11.30 7.38 -11.52
C GLY A 36 11.86 5.95 -11.36
N ASP A 37 11.36 5.15 -10.42
CA ASP A 37 11.84 3.79 -10.12
C ASP A 37 11.36 2.70 -11.11
N ARG A 38 11.20 3.04 -12.38
CA ARG A 38 10.73 2.08 -13.39
C ARG A 38 11.89 1.23 -13.88
N VAL A 39 11.74 -0.09 -13.80
CA VAL A 39 12.73 -1.04 -14.31
C VAL A 39 12.85 -0.92 -15.83
N ILE A 40 14.06 -0.61 -16.30
CA ILE A 40 14.43 -0.61 -17.71
C ILE A 40 15.18 -1.90 -18.00
N TYR A 41 14.70 -2.66 -18.99
CA TYR A 41 15.42 -3.83 -19.51
C TYR A 41 16.13 -3.40 -20.78
N PHE A 42 17.44 -3.63 -20.85
CA PHE A 42 18.28 -3.36 -22.01
C PHE A 42 19.02 -4.65 -22.38
N ASP A 43 19.28 -4.83 -23.67
CA ASP A 43 20.13 -5.89 -24.18
C ASP A 43 21.57 -5.38 -24.36
N GLU A 44 22.55 -6.28 -24.49
CA GLU A 44 23.97 -5.88 -24.63
C GLU A 44 24.24 -5.01 -25.87
N ASP A 45 23.40 -5.16 -26.90
CA ASP A 45 23.49 -4.42 -28.17
C ASP A 45 22.77 -3.06 -28.14
N ASP A 46 22.03 -2.75 -27.07
CA ASP A 46 21.28 -1.50 -26.99
C ASP A 46 22.21 -0.29 -26.76
N SER A 47 22.05 0.76 -27.57
CA SER A 47 22.70 2.05 -27.33
C SER A 47 22.16 2.70 -26.04
N PRO A 48 23.02 3.20 -25.13
CA PRO A 48 22.56 3.87 -23.92
C PRO A 48 21.60 5.03 -24.17
N GLN A 49 21.77 5.75 -25.30
CA GLN A 49 20.88 6.85 -25.67
C GLN A 49 19.49 6.34 -26.05
N ASP A 50 19.41 5.23 -26.78
CA ASP A 50 18.14 4.63 -27.20
C ASP A 50 17.41 3.98 -26.01
N VAL A 51 18.15 3.37 -25.08
CA VAL A 51 17.60 2.83 -23.82
C VAL A 51 16.95 3.94 -22.99
N LEU A 52 17.59 5.10 -22.90
CA LEU A 52 17.08 6.25 -22.15
C LEU A 52 15.90 6.95 -22.84
N GLN A 53 15.85 6.95 -24.18
CA GLN A 53 14.76 7.55 -24.96
C GLN A 53 13.56 6.61 -25.15
N ARG A 54 13.72 5.31 -24.88
CA ARG A 54 12.66 4.32 -25.01
C ARG A 54 11.47 4.68 -24.11
N SER A 55 10.28 4.72 -24.72
CA SER A 55 9.03 4.83 -23.98
C SER A 55 8.82 3.58 -23.13
N LEU A 56 8.81 3.74 -21.80
CA LEU A 56 8.57 2.63 -20.89
C LEU A 56 7.09 2.26 -20.91
N PRO A 57 6.76 0.96 -21.08
CA PRO A 57 5.38 0.53 -21.10
C PRO A 57 4.72 0.81 -19.74
N GLU A 58 3.42 1.12 -19.77
CA GLU A 58 2.72 1.45 -18.53
C GLU A 58 2.71 0.30 -17.53
N SER A 59 2.95 0.64 -16.25
CA SER A 59 2.72 -0.28 -15.13
C SER A 59 1.23 -0.26 -14.80
N THR A 60 0.76 -1.25 -14.04
CA THR A 60 -0.65 -1.23 -13.59
C THR A 60 -0.97 0.03 -12.77
N LEU A 61 0.00 0.54 -12.01
CA LEU A 61 -0.12 1.75 -11.18
C LEU A 61 -0.24 3.03 -12.02
N THR A 62 0.70 3.27 -12.93
CA THR A 62 0.66 4.48 -13.77
C THR A 62 -0.49 4.45 -14.77
N ALA A 63 -0.88 3.26 -15.25
CA ALA A 63 -2.08 3.11 -16.06
C ALA A 63 -3.35 3.42 -15.26
N TRP A 64 -3.39 3.12 -13.96
CA TRP A 64 -4.53 3.44 -13.08
C TRP A 64 -4.67 4.95 -12.90
N PHE A 65 -3.56 5.64 -12.60
CA PHE A 65 -3.48 7.11 -12.58
C PHE A 65 -4.00 7.73 -13.88
N LYS A 66 -3.50 7.25 -15.03
CA LYS A 66 -3.93 7.71 -16.36
C LYS A 66 -5.41 7.44 -16.60
N TYR A 67 -5.92 6.28 -16.17
CA TYR A 67 -7.33 5.95 -16.31
C TYR A 67 -8.21 6.95 -15.55
N ASN A 68 -7.90 7.19 -14.27
CA ASN A 68 -8.67 8.11 -13.42
C ASN A 68 -8.60 9.55 -13.93
N SER A 69 -7.41 9.98 -14.40
CA SER A 69 -7.21 11.31 -14.99
C SER A 69 -8.01 11.52 -16.29
N ASN A 70 -8.03 10.51 -17.17
CA ASN A 70 -8.72 10.59 -18.46
C ASN A 70 -10.24 10.37 -18.38
N ASN A 71 -10.74 9.77 -17.28
CA ASN A 71 -12.16 9.45 -17.09
C ASN A 71 -12.71 10.14 -15.84
N PRO A 72 -12.68 11.49 -15.73
CA PRO A 72 -13.15 12.19 -14.54
C PRO A 72 -14.66 12.05 -14.30
N HIS A 73 -15.42 11.56 -15.28
CA HIS A 73 -16.86 11.30 -15.14
C HIS A 73 -17.19 9.90 -14.64
N ASP A 74 -16.21 8.99 -14.58
CA ASP A 74 -16.39 7.64 -14.04
C ASP A 74 -16.34 7.70 -12.50
N LEU A 75 -17.50 7.84 -11.87
CA LEU A 75 -17.64 7.88 -10.41
C LEU A 75 -17.17 6.58 -9.76
N GLN A 76 -17.38 5.44 -10.42
CA GLN A 76 -16.95 4.15 -9.90
C GLN A 76 -15.43 4.07 -9.83
N ALA A 77 -14.72 4.51 -10.87
CA ALA A 77 -13.26 4.57 -10.86
C ALA A 77 -12.72 5.49 -9.75
N LYS A 78 -13.39 6.64 -9.54
CA LYS A 78 -13.02 7.61 -8.51
C LYS A 78 -13.17 7.10 -7.08
N GLU A 79 -14.14 6.22 -6.85
CA GLU A 79 -14.41 5.64 -5.53
C GLU A 79 -13.68 4.31 -5.31
N THR A 80 -13.03 3.76 -6.34
CA THR A 80 -12.34 2.47 -6.25
C THR A 80 -10.88 2.63 -5.83
N LEU A 81 -10.48 1.86 -4.81
CA LEU A 81 -9.09 1.73 -4.38
C LEU A 81 -8.27 0.98 -5.41
N TYR A 82 -6.97 1.25 -5.45
CA TYR A 82 -6.04 0.55 -6.34
C TYR A 82 -6.09 -1.00 -6.27
N PRO A 83 -6.03 -1.65 -5.08
CA PRO A 83 -6.14 -3.11 -4.97
C PRO A 83 -7.45 -3.68 -5.52
N ASP A 84 -8.54 -2.93 -5.41
CA ASP A 84 -9.89 -3.38 -5.76
C ASP A 84 -10.24 -3.02 -7.21
N PHE A 85 -9.40 -2.24 -7.88
CA PHE A 85 -9.63 -1.80 -9.25
C PHE A 85 -9.82 -2.95 -10.25
N CYS A 86 -9.20 -4.11 -9.98
CA CYS A 86 -9.29 -5.31 -10.82
C CYS A 86 -10.69 -5.96 -10.84
N GLU A 87 -11.54 -5.63 -9.87
CA GLU A 87 -12.90 -6.16 -9.79
C GLU A 87 -13.73 -5.68 -10.98
N ASN A 88 -13.64 -4.38 -11.26
CA ASN A 88 -14.45 -3.68 -12.26
C ASN A 88 -13.69 -3.36 -13.55
N TYR A 89 -12.36 -3.39 -13.51
CA TYR A 89 -11.51 -3.04 -14.64
C TYR A 89 -10.54 -4.17 -14.99
N THR A 90 -10.20 -4.29 -16.28
CA THR A 90 -9.24 -5.29 -16.78
C THR A 90 -8.02 -4.60 -17.37
N PHE A 91 -6.83 -5.03 -16.96
CA PHE A 91 -5.58 -4.51 -17.49
C PHE A 91 -5.18 -5.22 -18.80
N HIS A 92 -5.08 -4.46 -19.87
CA HIS A 92 -4.70 -4.96 -21.19
C HIS A 92 -3.20 -4.82 -21.42
N LYS A 93 -2.42 -5.76 -20.87
CA LYS A 93 -0.93 -5.78 -20.97
C LYS A 93 -0.37 -5.93 -22.40
N ASN A 94 -1.16 -6.45 -23.33
CA ASN A 94 -0.78 -6.68 -24.73
C ASN A 94 -1.13 -5.49 -25.65
N GLN A 95 -1.77 -4.45 -25.13
CA GLN A 95 -2.03 -3.22 -25.90
C GLN A 95 -0.84 -2.28 -25.79
N ASN A 96 -0.63 -1.46 -26.82
CA ASN A 96 0.35 -0.38 -26.82
C ASN A 96 -0.37 0.97 -27.05
N PRO A 97 -0.52 1.82 -26.02
CA PRO A 97 -0.04 1.64 -24.65
C PRO A 97 -0.85 0.59 -23.87
N ARG A 98 -0.27 0.06 -22.78
CA ARG A 98 -0.99 -0.79 -21.84
C ARG A 98 -2.02 0.05 -21.09
N VAL A 99 -3.25 -0.45 -20.97
CA VAL A 99 -4.37 0.35 -20.46
C VAL A 99 -5.35 -0.47 -19.62
N TRP A 100 -6.02 0.21 -18.70
CA TRP A 100 -7.22 -0.30 -18.04
C TRP A 100 -8.45 -0.04 -18.89
N LYS A 101 -9.40 -0.98 -18.89
CA LYS A 101 -10.73 -0.80 -19.50
C LYS A 101 -11.82 -1.33 -18.56
N PRO A 102 -13.03 -0.71 -18.56
CA PRO A 102 -14.18 -1.26 -17.87
C PRO A 102 -14.47 -2.68 -18.32
N ARG A 103 -14.79 -3.53 -17.35
CA ARG A 103 -15.14 -4.92 -17.61
C ARG A 103 -16.55 -5.00 -18.19
N ARG A 104 -16.70 -5.69 -19.33
CA ARG A 104 -17.98 -5.83 -20.03
C ARG A 104 -18.87 -6.98 -19.53
N SER A 105 -18.32 -7.94 -18.77
CA SER A 105 -19.06 -9.11 -18.24
C SER A 105 -18.33 -9.74 -17.05
N GLY A 106 -19.10 -10.14 -16.02
CA GLY A 106 -18.63 -10.69 -14.74
C GLY A 106 -18.24 -9.60 -13.73
N PHE A 107 -18.68 -9.73 -12.48
CA PHE A 107 -18.29 -8.87 -11.34
C PHE A 107 -17.62 -9.76 -10.28
N GLY A 108 -16.62 -9.25 -9.56
CA GLY A 108 -16.07 -9.91 -8.36
C GLY A 108 -15.20 -11.17 -8.60
N GLY A 109 -14.65 -11.38 -9.81
CA GLY A 109 -13.88 -12.58 -10.14
C GLY A 109 -12.35 -12.42 -10.17
N THR A 110 -11.81 -11.23 -9.89
CA THR A 110 -10.37 -10.96 -9.95
C THR A 110 -9.91 -10.18 -8.73
N ILE A 111 -9.02 -10.77 -7.94
CA ILE A 111 -8.40 -10.09 -6.79
C ILE A 111 -7.11 -9.42 -7.26
N GLY A 112 -7.00 -8.11 -7.05
CA GLY A 112 -5.75 -7.38 -7.20
C GLY A 112 -4.83 -7.67 -6.02
N ARG A 113 -3.58 -8.07 -6.30
CA ARG A 113 -2.56 -8.29 -5.27
C ARG A 113 -1.38 -7.37 -5.51
N VAL A 114 -1.24 -6.38 -4.63
CA VAL A 114 -0.03 -5.57 -4.50
C VAL A 114 1.01 -6.39 -3.76
N TYR A 115 2.19 -6.59 -4.34
CA TYR A 115 3.25 -7.40 -3.74
C TYR A 115 3.72 -6.82 -2.39
N THR A 116 4.25 -7.71 -1.56
CA THR A 116 4.80 -7.36 -0.26
C THR A 116 5.98 -6.41 -0.43
N VAL A 117 5.88 -5.22 0.17
CA VAL A 117 6.97 -4.27 0.25
C VAL A 117 7.73 -4.51 1.54
N SER A 118 9.07 -4.53 1.48
CA SER A 118 9.88 -4.63 2.68
C SER A 118 9.71 -3.36 3.52
N PRO A 119 9.53 -3.47 4.85
CA PRO A 119 9.51 -2.29 5.74
C PRO A 119 10.80 -1.46 5.68
N LYS A 120 11.91 -2.03 5.20
CA LYS A 120 13.18 -1.30 4.97
C LYS A 120 13.06 -0.24 3.88
N ASP A 121 12.14 -0.42 2.94
CA ASP A 121 11.82 0.53 1.88
C ASP A 121 10.67 1.43 2.37
N ILE A 122 11.05 2.39 3.22
CA ILE A 122 10.11 3.23 3.99
C ILE A 122 9.12 3.93 3.04
N GLU A 123 9.59 4.60 2.00
CA GLU A 123 8.71 5.35 1.10
C GLU A 123 7.76 4.43 0.33
N LYS A 124 8.24 3.29 -0.17
CA LYS A 124 7.39 2.34 -0.89
C LYS A 124 6.38 1.66 0.04
N TYR A 125 6.74 1.43 1.30
CA TYR A 125 5.84 0.89 2.32
C TYR A 125 4.68 1.85 2.58
N HIS A 126 4.96 3.14 2.76
CA HIS A 126 3.94 4.17 2.94
C HIS A 126 3.12 4.41 1.67
N LEU A 127 3.74 4.37 0.49
CA LEU A 127 3.00 4.38 -0.78
C LEU A 127 1.98 3.25 -0.84
N ARG A 128 2.37 2.02 -0.47
CA ARG A 128 1.44 0.89 -0.40
C ARG A 128 0.28 1.21 0.52
N MET A 129 0.55 1.70 1.72
CA MET A 129 -0.49 2.06 2.69
C MET A 129 -1.49 3.09 2.11
N LEU A 130 -0.99 4.13 1.45
CA LEU A 130 -1.82 5.16 0.81
C LEU A 130 -2.68 4.60 -0.33
N LEU A 131 -2.15 3.67 -1.14
CA LEU A 131 -2.92 3.01 -2.21
C LEU A 131 -4.10 2.17 -1.69
N TYR A 132 -4.04 1.71 -0.44
CA TYR A 132 -5.16 1.04 0.24
C TYR A 132 -6.14 2.00 0.91
N ARG A 133 -5.87 3.32 0.89
CA ARG A 133 -6.69 4.32 1.57
C ARG A 133 -7.26 5.40 0.66
N ILE A 134 -6.53 5.80 -0.38
CA ILE A 134 -6.89 6.87 -1.30
C ILE A 134 -7.47 6.26 -2.58
N PRO A 135 -8.79 6.36 -2.82
CA PRO A 135 -9.41 5.90 -4.05
C PRO A 135 -9.19 6.90 -5.19
N GLY A 136 -9.28 6.43 -6.43
CA GLY A 136 -9.35 7.30 -7.60
C GLY A 136 -8.14 8.20 -7.88
N ALA A 137 -6.99 7.98 -7.23
CA ALA A 137 -5.84 8.86 -7.37
C ALA A 137 -5.39 8.98 -8.84
N THR A 138 -4.95 10.18 -9.22
CA THR A 138 -4.61 10.54 -10.60
C THR A 138 -3.11 10.70 -10.85
N SER A 139 -2.30 10.75 -9.78
CA SER A 139 -0.84 10.86 -9.86
C SER A 139 -0.18 10.49 -8.52
N PHE A 140 1.15 10.38 -8.52
CA PHE A 140 1.93 10.26 -7.27
C PHE A 140 1.80 11.51 -6.38
N GLN A 141 1.66 12.70 -6.97
CA GLN A 141 1.43 13.93 -6.21
C GLN A 141 0.05 13.92 -5.53
N ASP A 142 -0.96 13.37 -6.18
CA ASP A 142 -2.31 13.21 -5.63
C ASP A 142 -2.28 12.34 -4.37
N LEU A 143 -1.53 11.23 -4.42
CA LEU A 143 -1.28 10.39 -3.24
C LEU A 143 -0.49 11.10 -2.13
N ARG A 144 0.25 12.16 -2.44
CA ARG A 144 0.95 13.00 -1.45
C ARG A 144 0.12 14.17 -0.96
N THR A 145 -1.10 14.36 -1.48
CA THR A 145 -1.95 15.51 -1.16
C THR A 145 -2.98 15.10 -0.12
N TYR A 146 -3.07 15.85 0.98
CA TYR A 146 -4.09 15.66 2.01
C TYR A 146 -4.54 17.01 2.55
N ASN A 147 -5.85 17.22 2.69
CA ASN A 147 -6.47 18.49 3.10
C ASN A 147 -6.00 19.73 2.30
N GLY A 148 -5.68 19.55 1.01
CA GLY A 148 -5.23 20.64 0.14
C GLY A 148 -3.74 20.97 0.23
N GLU A 149 -2.99 20.30 1.10
CA GLU A 149 -1.54 20.45 1.23
C GLU A 149 -0.79 19.28 0.58
N ILE A 150 0.29 19.59 -0.14
CA ILE A 150 1.17 18.59 -0.76
C ILE A 150 2.34 18.34 0.18
N TYR A 151 2.50 17.08 0.59
CA TYR A 151 3.59 16.66 1.46
C TYR A 151 4.81 16.23 0.64
N HIS A 152 5.99 16.33 1.25
CA HIS A 152 7.26 16.00 0.58
C HIS A 152 7.44 14.48 0.36
N SER A 153 6.89 13.64 1.23
CA SER A 153 7.05 12.18 1.25
C SER A 153 5.72 11.47 1.45
N PHE A 154 5.64 10.20 1.04
CA PHE A 154 4.46 9.37 1.29
C PHE A 154 4.27 9.09 2.79
N GLN A 155 5.37 8.95 3.53
CA GLN A 155 5.33 8.83 4.98
C GLN A 155 4.68 10.05 5.63
N ALA A 156 5.05 11.26 5.22
CA ALA A 156 4.48 12.49 5.78
C ALA A 156 2.97 12.60 5.49
N THR A 157 2.51 12.22 4.30
CA THR A 157 1.08 12.16 3.99
C THR A 157 0.36 11.13 4.85
N ALA A 158 0.91 9.92 5.00
CA ALA A 158 0.33 8.88 5.85
C ALA A 158 0.22 9.33 7.32
N ARG A 159 1.23 10.05 7.83
CA ARG A 159 1.20 10.68 9.15
C ARG A 159 0.09 11.72 9.26
N ALA A 160 -0.01 12.64 8.29
CA ALA A 160 -1.04 13.67 8.29
C ALA A 160 -2.46 13.09 8.21
N MET A 161 -2.63 11.96 7.53
CA MET A 161 -3.89 11.20 7.49
C MET A 161 -4.20 10.44 8.79
N GLY A 162 -3.31 10.46 9.79
CA GLY A 162 -3.45 9.69 11.03
C GLY A 162 -3.36 8.18 10.83
N LEU A 163 -2.67 7.71 9.78
CA LEU A 163 -2.46 6.28 9.51
C LEU A 163 -1.25 5.71 10.26
N LEU A 164 -0.37 6.58 10.76
CA LEU A 164 0.77 6.22 11.57
C LEU A 164 0.47 6.59 13.02
N GLU A 165 0.80 5.70 13.95
CA GLU A 165 0.71 6.01 15.38
C GLU A 165 1.67 7.17 15.70
N ASP A 166 1.19 8.11 16.51
CA ASP A 166 2.02 9.26 16.89
C ASP A 166 3.00 8.82 17.98
N ASP A 167 4.25 9.30 17.93
CA ASP A 167 5.27 9.01 18.93
C ASP A 167 4.99 9.71 20.27
N ASN A 168 3.83 10.36 20.42
CA ASN A 168 3.41 11.06 21.63
C ASN A 168 3.46 10.17 22.87
N GLU A 169 3.00 8.92 22.77
CA GLU A 169 3.01 8.00 23.91
C GLU A 169 4.44 7.65 24.33
N TRP A 170 5.33 7.44 23.35
CA TRP A 170 6.75 7.18 23.58
C TRP A 170 7.46 8.42 24.13
N SER A 171 7.13 9.59 23.62
CA SER A 171 7.69 10.87 24.06
C SER A 171 7.24 11.21 25.48
N ALA A 172 5.97 10.99 25.82
CA ALA A 172 5.45 11.13 27.18
C ALA A 172 6.15 10.14 28.12
N THR A 173 6.28 8.88 27.72
CA THR A 173 6.97 7.84 28.50
C THR A 173 8.43 8.23 28.77
N LEU A 174 9.17 8.70 27.77
CA LEU A 174 10.56 9.14 27.93
C LEU A 174 10.66 10.41 28.79
N THR A 175 9.70 11.32 28.69
CA THR A 175 9.63 12.51 29.54
C THR A 175 9.46 12.12 31.01
N GLU A 176 8.51 11.25 31.32
CA GLU A 176 8.27 10.76 32.68
C GLU A 176 9.44 9.94 33.23
N ALA A 177 10.01 9.06 32.39
CA ALA A 177 11.19 8.29 32.74
C ALA A 177 12.39 9.20 33.01
N SER A 178 12.56 10.31 32.29
CA SER A 178 13.67 11.25 32.53
C SER A 178 13.62 11.93 33.90
N LEU A 179 12.44 12.03 34.51
CA LEU A 179 12.26 12.58 35.85
C LEU A 179 12.58 11.59 36.97
N THR A 180 12.55 10.29 36.67
CA THR A 180 12.56 9.21 37.67
C THR A 180 13.74 8.24 37.52
N MET A 181 14.26 8.07 36.30
CA MET A 181 15.31 7.13 35.97
C MET A 181 16.66 7.82 35.81
N HIS A 182 17.73 7.06 36.06
CA HIS A 182 19.08 7.52 35.78
C HIS A 182 19.34 7.50 34.27
N PRO A 183 20.24 8.35 33.74
CA PRO A 183 20.50 8.46 32.30
C PRO A 183 20.88 7.13 31.63
N ARG A 184 21.55 6.23 32.35
CA ARG A 184 21.86 4.87 31.87
C ARG A 184 20.59 4.02 31.65
N SER A 185 19.65 4.05 32.58
CA SER A 185 18.37 3.32 32.48
C SER A 185 17.47 3.94 31.43
N LEU A 186 17.48 5.27 31.29
CA LEU A 186 16.76 5.98 30.25
C LEU A 186 17.25 5.60 28.84
N ARG A 187 18.57 5.46 28.65
CA ARG A 187 19.15 4.95 27.39
C ARG A 187 18.72 3.51 27.10
N GLN A 188 18.63 2.65 28.12
CA GLN A 188 18.14 1.28 27.94
C GLN A 188 16.67 1.25 27.54
N LEU A 189 15.83 2.07 28.16
CA LEU A 189 14.42 2.21 27.80
C LEU A 189 14.27 2.66 26.35
N PHE A 190 15.04 3.67 25.93
CA PHE A 190 15.05 4.12 24.54
C PHE A 190 15.41 2.99 23.56
N CYS A 191 16.44 2.18 23.85
CA CYS A 191 16.78 1.02 23.02
C CYS A 191 15.65 -0.03 22.98
N ILE A 192 14.96 -0.27 24.10
CA ILE A 192 13.83 -1.21 24.16
C ILE A 192 12.68 -0.72 23.27
N LEU A 193 12.35 0.57 23.34
CA LEU A 193 11.32 1.18 22.49
C LEU A 193 11.66 1.00 21.01
N LEU A 194 12.90 1.26 20.61
CA LEU A 194 13.33 1.07 19.23
C LEU A 194 13.32 -0.39 18.76
N ALA A 195 13.70 -1.32 19.64
CA ALA A 195 13.88 -2.72 19.27
C ALA A 195 12.60 -3.55 19.31
N PHE A 196 11.67 -3.22 20.21
CA PHE A 196 10.52 -4.08 20.51
C PHE A 196 9.17 -3.41 20.31
N SER A 197 9.07 -2.08 20.32
CA SER A 197 7.76 -1.45 20.22
C SER A 197 7.19 -1.40 18.81
N GLY A 198 7.97 -1.70 17.75
CA GLY A 198 7.46 -1.86 16.37
C GLY A 198 6.86 -0.61 15.70
N ASP A 199 6.44 0.36 16.50
CA ASP A 199 5.52 1.45 16.17
C ASP A 199 6.11 2.83 16.49
N VAL A 200 7.44 2.92 16.66
CA VAL A 200 8.12 4.23 16.70
C VAL A 200 8.16 4.79 15.28
N SER A 201 7.24 5.72 15.00
CA SER A 201 7.01 6.32 13.70
C SER A 201 8.18 7.16 13.19
N ASN A 202 8.91 7.83 14.09
CA ASN A 202 10.08 8.63 13.76
C ASN A 202 11.15 8.55 14.88
N PRO A 203 11.99 7.51 14.87
CA PRO A 203 12.98 7.31 15.92
C PRO A 203 14.04 8.41 15.97
N TYR A 204 14.30 9.07 14.84
CA TYR A 204 15.26 10.18 14.78
C TYR A 204 14.71 11.44 15.46
N GLN A 205 13.45 11.79 15.21
CA GLN A 205 12.82 12.92 15.88
C GLN A 205 12.67 12.66 17.37
N LEU A 206 12.22 11.46 17.75
CA LEU A 206 12.11 11.06 19.16
C LEU A 206 13.47 11.16 19.88
N TRP A 207 14.57 10.78 19.20
CA TRP A 207 15.91 10.98 19.76
C TRP A 207 16.25 12.46 19.91
N LEU A 208 16.00 13.29 18.89
CA LEU A 208 16.30 14.73 18.92
C LEU A 208 15.60 15.43 20.10
N ASP A 209 14.35 15.07 20.36
CA ASP A 209 13.54 15.66 21.42
C ASP A 209 14.08 15.30 22.83
N HIS A 210 14.64 14.09 22.99
CA HIS A 210 15.09 13.55 24.28
C HIS A 210 16.61 13.53 24.49
N ARG A 211 17.39 13.97 23.50
CA ARG A 211 18.87 13.82 23.47
C ARG A 211 19.57 14.43 24.68
N SER A 212 19.06 15.53 25.23
CA SER A 212 19.67 16.23 26.37
C SER A 212 19.63 15.39 27.64
N ASN A 213 18.55 14.65 27.86
CA ASN A 213 18.40 13.75 29.00
C ASN A 213 19.16 12.43 28.77
N LEU A 214 19.18 11.95 27.53
CA LEU A 214 19.91 10.73 27.16
C LEU A 214 21.45 10.89 27.19
N ALA A 215 21.95 12.11 27.01
CA ALA A 215 23.38 12.43 26.98
C ALA A 215 23.99 12.75 28.37
N GLN A 216 23.19 12.73 29.43
CA GLN A 216 23.69 12.89 30.80
C GLN A 216 24.43 11.63 31.27
N ASP A 217 25.42 11.82 32.15
CA ASP A 217 26.21 10.74 32.77
C ASP A 217 25.52 10.17 34.01
#